data_AF-R6C904-F1
#
_entry.id   AF-R6C904-F1
#
_cell.length_a   1.000
_cell.length_b   1.000
_cell.length_c   1.000
_cell.angle_alpha   90.00
_cell.angle_beta   90.00
_cell.angle_gamma   90.00
#
_symmetry.space_group_name_H-M   'P 1'
#
loop_
_entity.id
_entity.type
_entity.pdbx_description
1 polymer ?
#
loop_
_entity_poly.entity_id
_entity_poly.type
_entity_poly.pdbx_seq_one_letter_code
_entity_poly.pdbx_strand_id
1 'polypeptide(L)' 'MYLCGHIHNFQHVRKAGSNIDYVVNTSGSLSRDVKPVDGTKFCSSETGFSLITADKKVLNLHMINKDGKVIYTVTRNK' A
#
# COMPACT_ATOMS: atom_id res chain seq x y z
N MET A 1 5.23 5.87 -7.85
CA MET A 1 4.12 5.03 -7.35
C MET A 1 2.82 5.56 -7.91
N TYR A 2 1.86 4.70 -8.22
CA TYR A 2 0.47 5.08 -8.48
C TYR A 2 -0.35 4.73 -7.25
N LEU A 3 -1.06 5.71 -6.69
CA LEU A 3 -1.80 5.57 -5.45
C LEU A 3 -3.29 5.73 -5.71
N CYS A 4 -4.10 4.79 -5.23
CA CYS A 4 -5.55 4.88 -5.33
C CYS A 4 -6.27 4.30 -4.09
N GLY A 5 -7.59 4.49 -4.05
CA GLY A 5 -8.48 3.87 -3.08
C GLY A 5 -9.58 3.09 -3.80
N HIS A 6 -10.84 3.43 -3.52
CA HIS A 6 -12.06 2.79 -4.05
C HIS A 6 -12.33 1.39 -3.50
N ILE A 7 -11.38 0.45 -3.59
CA ILE A 7 -11.52 -0.85 -2.93
C ILE A 7 -10.94 -0.76 -1.51
N HIS A 8 -11.71 -1.21 -0.52
CA HIS A 8 -11.38 -0.98 0.88
C HIS A 8 -10.46 -2.08 1.46
N ASN A 9 -9.23 -2.16 0.97
CA ASN A 9 -8.18 -2.99 1.54
C ASN A 9 -6.81 -2.42 1.15
N PHE A 10 -5.77 -2.80 1.86
CA PHE A 10 -4.41 -2.48 1.48
C PHE A 10 -3.96 -3.41 0.36
N GLN A 11 -3.33 -2.86 -0.67
CA GLN A 11 -2.63 -3.65 -1.67
C GLN A 11 -1.36 -2.94 -2.15
N HIS A 12 -0.33 -3.72 -2.44
CA HIS A 12 0.81 -3.32 -3.23
C HIS A 12 1.01 -4.35 -4.34
N VAL A 13 0.86 -3.90 -5.58
CA VAL A 13 1.02 -4.71 -6.79
C VAL A 13 2.15 -4.14 -7.63
N ARG A 14 2.98 -5.05 -8.14
CA ARG A 14 4.11 -4.75 -9.02
C ARG A 14 4.04 -5.65 -10.26
N LYS A 15 3.52 -5.11 -11.36
CA LYS A 15 3.39 -5.85 -12.62
C LYS A 15 4.75 -6.15 -13.24
N ALA A 16 4.92 -7.36 -13.77
CA ALA A 16 6.09 -7.73 -14.56
C ALA A 16 6.29 -6.76 -15.74
N GLY A 17 7.54 -6.33 -15.97
CA GLY A 17 7.89 -5.38 -17.03
C GLY A 17 7.50 -3.92 -16.75
N SER A 18 6.85 -3.60 -15.63
CA SER A 18 6.60 -2.22 -15.21
C SER A 18 7.63 -1.78 -14.18
N ASN A 19 7.88 -0.46 -14.08
CA ASN A 19 8.65 0.16 -12.99
C ASN A 19 7.80 0.91 -11.94
N ILE A 20 6.47 0.82 -12.07
CA ILE A 20 5.50 1.45 -11.18
C ILE A 20 5.06 0.47 -10.07
N ASP A 21 5.12 0.94 -8.82
CA ASP A 21 4.40 0.35 -7.68
C ASP A 21 2.96 0.87 -7.68
N TYR A 22 1.99 -0.04 -7.81
CA TYR A 22 0.57 0.26 -7.70
C TYR A 22 0.14 -0.01 -6.27
N VAL A 23 -0.28 1.02 -5.56
CA VAL A 23 -0.61 0.94 -4.14
C VAL A 23 -2.05 1.35 -3.92
N VAL A 24 -2.82 0.46 -3.31
CA VAL A 24 -4.19 0.72 -2.87
C VAL A 24 -4.14 1.00 -1.37
N ASN A 25 -4.64 2.18 -0.98
CA ASN A 25 -4.91 2.46 0.43
C ASN A 25 -6.24 1.84 0.82
N THR A 26 -6.29 1.28 2.03
CA THR A 26 -7.53 0.76 2.62
C THR A 26 -8.54 1.89 2.92
N SER A 27 -9.62 1.55 3.63
CA SER A 27 -10.52 2.53 4.25
C SER A 27 -10.29 2.66 5.75
N GLY A 28 -10.49 3.86 6.28
CA GLY A 28 -10.59 4.10 7.72
C GLY A 28 -11.93 3.64 8.33
N SER A 29 -12.91 3.26 7.51
CA SER A 29 -14.26 2.83 7.95
C SER A 29 -14.45 1.32 7.87
N LEU A 30 -14.86 0.80 6.71
CA LEU A 30 -15.16 -0.61 6.43
C LEU A 30 -14.07 -1.23 5.57
N SER A 31 -13.52 -2.39 5.96
CA SER A 31 -12.63 -3.17 5.11
C SER A 31 -13.34 -4.30 4.36
N ARG A 32 -12.69 -4.83 3.33
CA ARG A 32 -13.15 -5.99 2.55
C ARG A 32 -12.06 -7.06 2.50
N ASP A 33 -12.50 -8.31 2.42
CA ASP A 33 -11.60 -9.45 2.17
C ASP A 33 -10.79 -9.22 0.89
N VAL A 34 -9.55 -9.71 0.91
CA VAL A 34 -8.63 -9.60 -0.22
C VAL A 34 -7.87 -10.91 -0.41
N LYS A 35 -7.66 -11.28 -1.68
CA LYS A 35 -6.81 -12.39 -2.07
C LYS A 35 -5.71 -11.86 -2.98
N PRO A 36 -4.49 -12.42 -2.91
CA PRO A 36 -3.41 -12.02 -3.79
C PRO A 36 -3.78 -12.32 -5.25
N VAL A 37 -3.43 -11.39 -6.14
CA VAL A 37 -3.48 -11.52 -7.61
C VAL A 37 -2.06 -11.52 -8.19
N ASP A 38 -1.93 -11.73 -9.50
CA ASP A 38 -0.64 -11.65 -10.18
C ASP A 38 0.08 -10.33 -9.88
N GLY A 39 1.38 -10.41 -9.59
CA GLY A 39 2.21 -9.27 -9.20
C GLY A 39 1.98 -8.73 -7.79
N THR A 40 1.10 -9.32 -6.96
CA THR A 40 0.90 -8.88 -5.57
C THR A 40 2.18 -9.06 -4.77
N LYS A 41 2.61 -7.98 -4.11
CA LYS A 41 3.71 -7.96 -3.15
C LYS A 41 3.22 -7.93 -1.71
N PHE A 42 2.06 -7.32 -1.50
CA PHE A 42 1.37 -7.27 -0.20
C PHE A 42 -0.12 -7.03 -0.41
N CYS A 43 -0.96 -7.65 0.42
CA CYS A 43 -2.36 -7.27 0.57
C CYS A 43 -2.86 -7.56 1.99
N SER A 44 -3.74 -6.71 2.52
CA SER A 44 -4.33 -6.87 3.85
C SER A 44 -5.74 -6.30 3.90
N SER A 45 -6.65 -7.01 4.58
CA SER A 45 -8.02 -6.57 4.89
C SER A 45 -8.12 -5.71 6.15
N GLU A 46 -6.99 -5.27 6.71
CA GLU A 46 -7.02 -4.33 7.82
C GLU A 46 -7.52 -2.95 7.38
N THR A 47 -8.29 -2.31 8.26
CA THR A 47 -8.61 -0.88 8.14
C THR A 47 -7.42 -0.04 8.60
N GLY A 48 -7.38 1.22 8.18
CA GLY A 48 -6.25 2.10 8.46
C GLY A 48 -6.05 3.17 7.38
N PHE A 49 -4.81 3.62 7.25
CA PHE A 49 -4.41 4.66 6.31
C PHE A 49 -2.95 4.50 5.89
N SER A 50 -2.52 5.28 4.90
CA SER A 50 -1.14 5.30 4.45
C SER A 50 -0.49 6.64 4.78
N LEU A 51 0.77 6.61 5.20
CA LEU A 51 1.61 7.80 5.42
C LEU A 51 2.76 7.79 4.41
N ILE A 52 2.89 8.87 3.65
CA ILE A 52 4.01 9.05 2.71
C ILE A 52 5.05 9.95 3.36
N THR A 53 6.31 9.51 3.35
CA THR A 53 7.46 10.30 3.76
C THR A 53 8.46 10.37 2.62
N ALA A 54 9.08 11.54 2.43
CA ALA A 54 10.02 11.76 1.34
C ALA A 54 11.19 12.62 1.82
N ASP A 55 12.40 12.21 1.44
CA ASP A 55 13.61 13.02 1.53
C ASP A 55 14.38 13.01 0.19
N LYS A 56 15.61 13.54 0.18
CA LYS A 56 16.43 13.65 -1.03
C LYS A 56 16.83 12.29 -1.65
N LYS A 57 16.81 11.22 -0.87
CA LYS A 57 17.30 9.87 -1.22
C LYS A 57 16.18 8.85 -1.28
N VAL A 58 15.15 8.99 -0.45
CA VAL A 58 14.14 7.94 -0.22
C VAL A 58 12.73 8.52 -0.24
N LEU A 59 11.83 7.78 -0.90
CA LEU A 59 10.38 7.94 -0.80
C LEU A 59 9.80 6.66 -0.19
N ASN A 60 9.17 6.78 0.97
CA ASN A 60 8.48 5.68 1.64
C ASN A 60 6.97 5.90 1.65
N LEU A 61 6.23 4.82 1.49
CA LEU A 61 4.80 4.75 1.82
C LEU A 61 4.61 3.69 2.89
N HIS A 62 4.18 4.11 4.08
CA HIS A 62 3.86 3.24 5.20
C HIS A 62 2.36 2.95 5.22
N MET A 63 1.98 1.68 5.25
CA MET A 63 0.60 1.27 5.52
C MET A 63 0.46 1.06 7.02
N ILE A 64 -0.45 1.82 7.64
CA ILE A 64 -0.66 1.86 9.09
C ILE A 64 -2.06 1.36 9.38
N ASN A 65 -2.20 0.34 10.21
CA ASN A 65 -3.49 -0.20 10.57
C ASN A 65 -4.23 0.69 11.60
N LYS A 66 -5.48 0.36 11.90
CA LYS A 66 -6.32 1.06 12.88
C LYS A 66 -5.74 1.14 14.30
N ASP A 67 -4.81 0.26 14.64
CA ASP A 67 -4.14 0.24 15.94
C ASP A 67 -2.85 1.08 15.94
N GLY A 68 -2.57 1.81 14.85
CA GLY A 68 -1.39 2.65 14.71
C GLY A 68 -0.11 1.89 14.34
N LYS A 69 -0.20 0.60 14.02
CA LYS A 69 0.95 -0.24 13.67
C LYS A 69 1.27 -0.13 12.19
N VAL A 70 2.55 0.11 11.86
CA VAL A 70 3.04 -0.04 10.48
C VAL A 70 3.05 -1.53 10.14
N ILE A 71 2.22 -1.93 9.18
CA ILE A 71 2.09 -3.32 8.74
C ILE A 71 2.84 -3.61 7.44
N TYR A 72 3.16 -2.57 6.67
CA TYR A 72 3.93 -2.70 5.44
C TYR A 72 4.56 -1.36 5.04
N THR A 73 5.69 -1.38 4.32
CA THR A 73 6.33 -0.18 3.77
C THR A 73 6.81 -0.43 2.34
N VAL A 74 6.45 0.47 1.42
CA VAL A 74 7.01 0.52 0.06
C VAL A 74 8.10 1.57 0.03
N THR A 75 9.32 1.17 -0.31
CA THR A 75 10.50 2.05 -0.35
C THR A 75 10.99 2.23 -1.77
N ARG A 76 11.23 3.48 -2.16
CA ARG A 76 11.87 3.86 -3.43
C ARG A 76 13.08 4.72 -3.16
N ASN A 77 14.24 4.26 -3.62
CA ASN A 77 15.47 5.03 -3.59
C ASN A 77 15.61 5.83 -4.89
N LYS A 78 16.19 7.02 -4.78
CA LYS A 78 16.57 7.88 -5.91
C LYS A 78 17.79 7.34 -6.64
#